data_AF-A0A858SQP0-F1
#
_entry.id   AF-A0A858SQP0-F1
#
_cell.length_a   1.000
_cell.length_b   1.000
_cell.length_c   1.000
_cell.angle_alpha   90.00
_cell.angle_beta   90.00
_cell.angle_gamma   90.00
#
_symmetry.space_group_name_H-M   'P 1'
#
loop_
_entity.id
_entity.type
_entity.pdbx_description
1 polymer ?
#
loop_
_entity_poly.entity_id
_entity_poly.type
_entity_poly.pdbx_seq_one_letter_code
_entity_poly.pdbx_strand_id
1 'polypeptide(L)' 'MKDRLTEDDFEPVSTGEERWWNATCWERSDLVKEGLFRDDSPRGVWELSDEGRTFVTEQVK' A
#
# COMPACT_ATOMS: atom_id res chain seq x y z
N MET A 1 6.41 -6.05 12.59
CA MET A 1 6.92 -5.82 11.21
C MET A 1 8.42 -5.64 11.16
N LYS A 2 9.06 -5.03 12.18
CA LYS A 2 10.54 -4.92 12.22
C LYS A 2 11.26 -6.25 12.00
N ASP A 3 10.67 -7.35 12.45
CA ASP A 3 11.24 -8.71 12.33
C ASP A 3 11.05 -9.33 10.93
N ARG A 4 10.41 -8.62 9.99
CA ARG A 4 10.16 -9.07 8.61
C ARG A 4 10.91 -8.26 7.55
N LEU A 5 11.46 -7.10 7.92
CA LEU A 5 12.21 -6.24 7.00
C LEU A 5 13.68 -6.65 7.02
N THR A 6 14.33 -6.65 5.86
CA THR A 6 15.77 -6.89 5.71
C THR A 6 16.56 -5.59 5.89
N GLU A 7 17.88 -5.67 5.92
CA GLU A 7 18.74 -4.47 5.90
C GLU A 7 18.52 -3.64 4.62
N ASP A 8 18.35 -4.33 3.48
CA ASP A 8 18.10 -3.70 2.17
C ASP A 8 16.82 -2.83 2.19
N ASP A 9 15.79 -3.22 2.93
CA ASP A 9 14.54 -2.47 3.03
C ASP A 9 14.74 -1.06 3.61
N PHE A 10 15.77 -0.87 4.44
CA PHE A 10 16.15 0.41 5.05
C PHE A 10 17.12 1.21 4.19
N GLU A 11 17.62 0.66 3.08
CA GLU A 11 18.47 1.43 2.16
C GLU A 11 17.67 2.58 1.52
N PRO A 12 18.31 3.74 1.28
CA PRO A 12 17.67 4.82 0.56
C PRO A 12 17.52 4.49 -0.93
N VAL A 13 16.39 4.85 -1.52
CA VAL A 13 16.24 4.95 -2.98
C VAL A 13 16.87 6.25 -3.50
N SER A 14 16.89 6.45 -4.81
CA SER A 14 17.47 7.64 -5.46
C SER A 14 16.89 8.98 -4.97
N THR A 15 15.66 8.97 -4.45
CA THR A 15 14.96 10.14 -3.90
C THR A 15 15.21 10.34 -2.39
N GLY A 16 15.88 9.40 -1.72
CA GLY A 16 16.32 9.50 -0.34
C GLY A 16 15.41 8.83 0.70
N GLU A 17 14.21 8.38 0.32
CA GLU A 17 13.35 7.59 1.19
C GLU A 17 13.83 6.13 1.32
N GLU A 18 13.50 5.48 2.43
CA GLU A 18 13.76 4.04 2.63
C GLU A 18 12.99 3.20 1.59
N ARG A 19 13.60 2.13 1.07
CA ARG A 19 12.99 1.26 0.03
C ARG A 19 11.61 0.76 0.42
N TRP A 20 11.42 0.30 1.66
CA TRP A 20 10.13 -0.23 2.12
C TRP A 20 9.02 0.83 2.04
N TRP A 21 9.34 2.09 2.35
CA TRP A 21 8.39 3.19 2.30
C TRP A 21 7.96 3.46 0.87
N ASN A 22 8.93 3.56 -0.05
CA ASN A 22 8.66 3.75 -1.47
C ASN A 22 7.81 2.58 -2.02
N ALA A 23 8.17 1.33 -1.71
CA ALA A 23 7.41 0.16 -2.12
C ALA A 23 5.96 0.20 -1.61
N THR A 24 5.76 0.59 -0.35
CA THR A 24 4.41 0.76 0.24
C THR A 24 3.61 1.85 -0.48
N CYS A 25 4.24 2.95 -0.87
CA CYS A 25 3.59 4.00 -1.67
C CYS A 25 3.20 3.52 -3.07
N TRP A 26 4.03 2.72 -3.73
CA TRP A 26 3.72 2.14 -5.04
C TRP A 26 2.54 1.18 -4.96
N GLU A 27 2.56 0.26 -3.99
CA GLU A 27 1.45 -0.66 -3.76
C GLU A 27 0.12 0.08 -3.54
N ARG A 28 0.12 1.15 -2.73
CA ARG A 28 -1.08 1.99 -2.55
C ARG A 28 -1.55 2.60 -3.87
N SER A 29 -0.60 3.11 -4.66
CA SER A 29 -0.89 3.76 -5.94
C SER A 29 -1.56 2.79 -6.91
N ASP A 30 -1.06 1.55 -6.96
CA ASP A 30 -1.61 0.52 -7.84
C ASP A 30 -3.00 0.07 -7.37
N LEU A 31 -3.21 -0.17 -6.08
CA LEU A 31 -4.52 -0.52 -5.53
C LEU A 31 -5.58 0.59 -5.72
N VAL A 32 -5.18 1.86 -5.74
CA VAL A 32 -6.07 2.97 -6.09
C VAL A 32 -6.42 2.94 -7.59
N LYS A 33 -5.44 2.68 -8.48
CA LYS A 33 -5.69 2.55 -9.93
C LYS A 33 -6.58 1.35 -10.26
N GLU A 34 -6.46 0.28 -9.49
CA GLU A 34 -7.31 -0.91 -9.58
C GLU A 34 -8.73 -0.67 -9.04
N GLY A 35 -9.02 0.50 -8.47
CA GLY A 35 -10.33 0.84 -7.93
C GLY A 35 -10.62 0.24 -6.56
N LEU A 36 -9.68 -0.48 -5.95
CA LEU A 36 -9.85 -1.16 -4.66
C LEU A 36 -9.70 -0.21 -3.47
N PHE A 37 -8.91 0.85 -3.63
CA PHE A 37 -8.66 1.86 -2.60
C PHE A 37 -9.15 3.24 -3.02
N ARG A 38 -9.57 4.04 -2.03
CA ARG A 38 -9.96 5.44 -2.25
C ARG A 38 -8.74 6.35 -2.42
N ASP A 39 -8.82 7.27 -3.37
CA ASP A 39 -7.80 8.29 -3.63
C ASP A 39 -7.97 9.53 -2.76
N ASP A 40 -9.17 9.78 -2.24
CA ASP A 40 -9.55 10.95 -1.43
C ASP A 40 -9.38 10.79 0.09
N SER A 41 -8.89 9.63 0.54
CA SER A 41 -8.60 9.42 1.96
C SER A 41 -7.41 10.26 2.45
N PRO A 42 -7.39 10.64 3.74
CA PRO A 42 -6.26 11.36 4.32
C PRO A 42 -4.92 10.65 4.12
N ARG A 43 -3.83 11.43 4.05
CA ARG A 43 -2.47 10.87 3.90
C ARG A 43 -2.15 9.89 5.03
N GLY A 44 -1.70 8.70 4.67
CA GLY A 44 -1.40 7.61 5.61
C GLY A 44 -2.60 6.72 5.96
N VAL A 45 -3.81 7.06 5.50
CA VAL A 45 -5.00 6.22 5.61
C VAL A 45 -5.16 5.37 4.35
N TRP A 46 -5.39 4.08 4.58
CA TRP A 46 -5.62 3.05 3.59
C TRP A 46 -7.08 2.63 3.71
N GLU A 47 -7.95 3.28 2.93
CA GLU A 47 -9.39 3.03 2.95
C GLU A 47 -9.84 2.27 1.70
N LEU A 48 -10.59 1.19 1.91
CA LEU A 48 -11.20 0.44 0.83
C LEU A 48 -12.33 1.24 0.18
N SER A 49 -12.40 1.18 -1.14
CA SER A 49 -13.58 1.58 -1.91
C SER A 49 -14.72 0.57 -1.69
N ASP A 50 -15.90 0.86 -2.24
CA ASP A 50 -17.02 -0.09 -2.24
C ASP A 50 -16.68 -1.38 -3.02
N GLU A 51 -15.93 -1.25 -4.12
CA GLU A 51 -15.40 -2.38 -4.89
C GLU A 51 -14.39 -3.18 -4.07
N GLY A 52 -13.44 -2.51 -3.40
CA GLY A 52 -12.47 -3.17 -2.53
C GLY A 52 -13.12 -3.93 -1.37
N ARG A 53 -14.19 -3.40 -0.78
CA ARG A 53 -14.97 -4.10 0.24
C ARG A 53 -15.62 -5.36 -0.33
N THR A 54 -16.22 -5.26 -1.51
CA THR A 54 -16.85 -6.40 -2.20
C THR A 54 -15.82 -7.48 -2.50
N PHE A 55 -14.68 -7.11 -3.09
CA PHE A 55 -13.57 -8.01 -3.40
C PHE A 55 -13.12 -8.82 -2.20
N VAL A 56 -12.90 -8.19 -1.04
CA VAL A 56 -12.48 -8.89 0.18
C VAL A 56 -13.58 -9.84 0.68
N THR A 57 -14.85 -9.45 0.61
CA THR A 57 -15.94 -10.33 1.06
C THR A 57 -16.15 -11.55 0.15
N GLU A 58 -15.83 -11.45 -1.13
CA GLU A 58 -15.93 -12.55 -2.09
C GLU A 58 -14.77 -13.54 -1.97
N GLN A 59 -13.57 -13.06 -1.63
CA GLN A 59 -12.37 -13.89 -1.43
C GLN A 59 -12.44 -14.79 -0.17
N VAL A 60 -13.35 -14.49 0.76
CA VAL A 60 -13.48 -15.21 2.05
C VAL A 60 -14.53 -16.35 1.99
N LYS A 61 -15.14 -16.60 0.82
CA LYS A 61 -16.04 -17.75 0.58
C LYS A 61 -15.31 -18.97 0.07
#